data_AF-A0A1H9EBZ4-F1
#
_entry.id   AF-A0A1H9EBZ4-F1
#
_cell.length_a   1.000
_cell.length_b   1.000
_cell.length_c   1.000
_cell.angle_alpha   90.00
_cell.angle_beta   90.00
_cell.angle_gamma   90.00
#
_symmetry.space_group_name_H-M   'P 1'
#
loop_
_entity.id
_entity.type
_entity.pdbx_description
1 polymer ?
#
loop_
_entity_poly.entity_id
_entity_poly.type
_entity_poly.pdbx_seq_one_letter_code
_entity_poly.pdbx_strand_id
1 'polypeptide(L)'
;MKNYFKNFAALVLSVLLVAGITACNNEFDSGNINESPKGQIILDNDFVTIRMVNNEARAITEQIPYTKEDWAYNTTTVTYGGVSDTTEFYSKNSSINVECKKEGEYTFKSTAYKADKETIIATSDPVIKNVTFANGDFDLTITYTNFESYEVTAGVTVTIENKWEKETAILSKNWFNNKNAPSKSSVKSISFIKKAYTGPFTKTWSGGENVTVYYNSNDGSIVVSAAGLTIFAPKDCSGFFNAFQCVESIDLKNFDTSNVTSMRRMFGSSNDLSCINLTTLDVSNFDTFNVTDMSEMFYKCKKLTTLDISSFDTSNVTNMSSMFSMSNLANLDLSNFNTSKVTNMFCMFEFCSNLTSLDLSNFDTSNVTNMARMFFMCSNLVNLDISNFDTFNVTNMAEMFNYCRNLASLDLSNFDTSNVTNMTGMFGQCDKLASLALSNFDTSNVTNMSSMFSNCHNLASLDLRNFDTSNVTNMSNMFCQCGIASLDLSNFDTSNVTNMAYMFFQCDIASLDVSNFDTSKVTDMSYMFYNCYNIRTLDLRNFDTSSVTRKDSMFYLTISTLKVIYTPATWTLGTDWPSGITFTTK
;
A
#
# COMPACT_ATOMS: atom_id res chain seq x y z
N MET A 1 -11.29 37.43 5.17
CA MET A 1 -12.74 37.16 5.20
C MET A 1 -13.41 36.99 3.83
N LYS A 2 -12.70 36.61 2.75
CA LYS A 2 -13.32 36.22 1.46
C LYS A 2 -12.83 34.89 0.86
N ASN A 3 -12.02 34.13 1.61
CA ASN A 3 -11.47 32.84 1.15
C ASN A 3 -11.91 31.62 1.97
N TYR A 4 -12.87 31.77 2.90
CA TYR A 4 -13.32 30.67 3.77
C TYR A 4 -14.49 29.84 3.19
N PHE A 5 -15.10 30.26 2.08
CA PHE A 5 -16.24 29.55 1.47
C PHE A 5 -15.88 28.53 0.39
N LYS A 6 -14.60 28.37 0.02
CA LYS A 6 -14.19 27.39 -1.00
C LYS A 6 -13.98 25.97 -0.49
N ASN A 7 -13.83 25.77 0.82
CA ASN A 7 -13.52 24.44 1.38
C ASN A 7 -14.74 23.69 1.92
N PHE A 8 -15.92 24.30 1.99
CA PHE A 8 -17.14 23.60 2.39
C PHE A 8 -17.78 22.82 1.23
N ALA A 9 -17.56 23.26 -0.02
CA ALA A 9 -18.02 22.55 -1.22
C ALA A 9 -17.22 21.28 -1.56
N ALA A 10 -16.06 21.06 -0.91
CA ALA A 10 -15.22 19.88 -1.15
C ALA A 10 -15.55 18.69 -0.25
N LEU A 11 -16.29 18.89 0.85
CA LEU A 11 -16.67 17.83 1.79
C LEU A 11 -17.98 17.12 1.40
N VAL A 12 -18.80 17.74 0.55
CA VAL A 12 -20.06 17.16 0.05
C VAL A 12 -19.85 16.31 -1.23
N LEU A 13 -18.65 16.30 -1.82
CA LEU A 13 -18.36 15.52 -3.03
C LEU A 13 -17.77 14.14 -2.77
N SER A 14 -17.52 13.74 -1.52
CA SER A 14 -16.96 12.42 -1.18
C SER A 14 -17.98 11.41 -0.64
N VAL A 15 -19.28 11.71 -0.67
CA VAL A 15 -20.35 10.78 -0.24
C VAL A 15 -21.19 10.24 -1.43
N LEU A 16 -20.82 10.54 -2.67
CA LEU A 16 -21.59 10.13 -3.86
C LEU A 16 -20.86 9.17 -4.82
N LEU A 17 -19.90 8.37 -4.36
CA LEU A 17 -19.16 7.44 -5.23
C LEU A 17 -19.11 5.97 -4.78
N VAL A 18 -20.07 5.53 -3.95
CA VAL A 18 -20.36 4.10 -3.76
C VAL A 18 -21.87 3.85 -3.86
N ALA A 19 -22.39 3.95 -5.07
CA ALA A 19 -23.57 3.22 -5.51
C ALA A 19 -23.52 3.17 -7.04
N GLY A 20 -22.80 2.18 -7.58
CA GLY A 20 -22.93 1.82 -8.97
C GLY A 20 -24.32 1.23 -9.20
N ILE A 21 -25.25 2.02 -9.72
CA ILE A 21 -26.43 1.51 -10.44
C ILE A 21 -26.52 2.28 -11.75
N THR A 22 -26.11 1.61 -12.82
CA THR A 22 -26.34 2.01 -14.19
C THR A 22 -27.76 1.60 -14.60
N ALA A 23 -28.47 2.52 -15.24
CA ALA A 23 -29.65 2.37 -16.10
C ALA A 23 -30.97 1.84 -15.51
N CYS A 24 -32.04 2.64 -15.57
CA CYS A 24 -33.05 2.46 -16.62
C CYS A 24 -34.01 3.65 -16.76
N ASN A 25 -34.32 3.95 -18.01
CA ASN A 25 -35.31 4.92 -18.47
C ASN A 25 -36.74 4.53 -18.05
N ASN A 26 -37.57 5.57 -17.96
CA ASN A 26 -39.04 5.58 -17.94
C ASN A 26 -39.72 4.42 -18.71
N GLU A 27 -40.77 3.83 -18.13
CA GLU A 27 -42.18 3.91 -18.59
C GLU A 27 -43.13 3.01 -17.77
N PHE A 28 -44.22 3.63 -17.31
CA PHE A 28 -45.61 3.12 -17.20
C PHE A 28 -46.03 1.84 -16.43
N ASP A 29 -46.92 2.12 -15.46
CA ASP A 29 -48.31 1.62 -15.27
C ASP A 29 -48.69 0.49 -14.29
N SER A 30 -49.71 0.86 -13.51
CA SER A 30 -50.78 0.13 -12.80
C SER A 30 -50.56 -1.25 -12.17
N GLY A 31 -50.97 -1.39 -10.91
CA GLY A 31 -51.56 -2.64 -10.42
C GLY A 31 -51.36 -2.94 -8.94
N ASN A 32 -52.40 -2.70 -8.13
CA ASN A 32 -52.57 -3.26 -6.78
C ASN A 32 -52.33 -4.78 -6.75
N ILE A 33 -51.45 -5.28 -5.87
CA ILE A 33 -51.68 -6.48 -5.05
C ILE A 33 -50.91 -6.36 -3.72
N ASN A 34 -51.67 -6.36 -2.62
CA ASN A 34 -51.22 -6.68 -1.27
C ASN A 34 -50.84 -8.16 -1.19
N GLU A 35 -49.62 -8.48 -0.74
CA GLU A 35 -49.32 -9.63 0.14
C GLU A 35 -47.84 -9.55 0.60
N SER A 36 -47.66 -9.23 1.88
CA SER A 36 -46.46 -9.53 2.68
C SER A 36 -46.81 -10.79 3.52
N PRO A 37 -45.89 -11.68 3.99
CA PRO A 37 -44.50 -11.38 4.38
C PRO A 37 -43.47 -12.50 4.13
N LYS A 38 -42.17 -12.14 4.07
CA LYS A 38 -41.08 -12.85 4.76
C LYS A 38 -39.74 -12.10 4.63
N GLY A 39 -39.37 -11.47 5.74
CA GLY A 39 -38.01 -11.34 6.28
C GLY A 39 -36.88 -10.94 5.34
N GLN A 40 -36.52 -9.66 5.36
CA GLN A 40 -35.12 -9.26 5.21
C GLN A 40 -34.80 -8.13 6.18
N ILE A 41 -33.81 -8.40 7.02
CA ILE A 41 -33.17 -7.49 7.94
C ILE A 41 -32.12 -6.74 7.12
N ILE A 42 -32.27 -5.42 7.01
CA ILE A 42 -31.20 -4.51 6.56
C ILE A 42 -30.91 -3.62 7.77
N LEU A 43 -29.73 -3.81 8.36
CA LEU A 43 -29.19 -2.91 9.37
C LEU A 43 -28.55 -1.74 8.64
N ASP A 44 -29.20 -0.59 8.68
CA ASP A 44 -28.64 0.69 8.26
C ASP A 44 -28.61 1.61 9.48
N ASN A 45 -27.39 1.90 9.93
CA ASN A 45 -26.97 2.97 10.84
C ASN A 45 -27.76 3.23 12.15
N ASP A 46 -27.14 2.79 13.26
CA ASP A 46 -27.16 3.34 14.62
C ASP A 46 -28.47 3.88 15.22
N PHE A 47 -29.25 2.97 15.81
CA PHE A 47 -30.12 3.30 16.95
C PHE A 47 -29.92 2.29 18.08
N VAL A 48 -29.29 2.72 19.18
CA VAL A 48 -29.38 2.03 20.48
C VAL A 48 -30.34 2.83 21.36
N THR A 49 -31.50 2.27 21.65
CA THR A 49 -32.42 2.85 22.64
C THR A 49 -32.03 2.38 24.04
N ILE A 50 -31.63 3.32 24.91
CA ILE A 50 -31.40 3.05 26.33
C ILE A 50 -32.63 3.55 27.09
N ARG A 51 -33.27 2.66 27.85
CA ARG A 51 -34.35 3.03 28.76
C ARG A 51 -33.82 3.04 30.18
N MET A 52 -34.14 4.09 30.91
CA MET A 52 -33.93 4.15 32.34
C MET A 52 -35.11 3.47 33.03
N VAL A 53 -34.84 2.37 33.73
CA VAL A 53 -35.82 1.73 34.63
C VAL A 53 -35.19 1.74 36.02
N ASN A 54 -35.82 2.44 36.96
CA ASN A 54 -35.34 2.59 38.34
C ASN A 54 -33.90 3.14 38.47
N ASN A 55 -33.53 4.11 37.63
CA ASN A 55 -32.24 4.80 37.65
C ASN A 55 -30.98 3.98 37.30
N GLU A 56 -31.12 2.82 36.66
CA GLU A 56 -29.99 2.17 35.95
C GLU A 56 -30.26 2.09 34.44
N ALA A 57 -29.20 2.30 33.65
CA ALA A 57 -29.25 2.24 32.19
C ALA A 57 -29.14 0.79 31.71
N ARG A 58 -30.16 0.32 30.97
CA ARG A 58 -30.10 -0.97 30.24
C ARG A 58 -30.42 -0.76 28.77
N ALA A 59 -29.63 -1.38 27.89
CA ALA A 59 -29.91 -1.45 26.46
C ALA A 59 -31.09 -2.41 26.22
N ILE A 60 -32.12 -1.96 25.50
CA ILE A 60 -33.26 -2.82 25.14
C ILE A 60 -33.10 -3.24 23.69
N THR A 61 -32.90 -4.54 23.46
CA THR A 61 -33.04 -5.19 22.15
C THR A 61 -34.36 -5.96 22.13
N GLU A 62 -35.49 -5.27 22.09
CA GLU A 62 -36.79 -5.89 21.82
C GLU A 62 -37.53 -5.03 20.79
N GLN A 63 -37.99 -5.70 19.71
CA GLN A 63 -38.80 -5.10 18.66
C GLN A 63 -40.11 -4.57 19.24
N ILE A 64 -40.34 -3.25 19.13
CA ILE A 64 -41.65 -2.65 19.35
C ILE A 64 -42.31 -2.45 17.97
N PRO A 65 -43.57 -2.89 17.76
CA PRO A 65 -44.21 -2.85 16.45
C PRO A 65 -44.87 -1.49 16.22
N TYR A 66 -44.29 -0.64 15.37
CA TYR A 66 -45.00 0.52 14.83
C TYR A 66 -44.76 0.62 13.32
N THR A 67 -45.85 0.68 12.55
CA THR A 67 -45.88 0.71 11.09
C THR A 67 -45.65 2.13 10.55
N LYS A 68 -44.96 2.23 9.41
CA LYS A 68 -44.43 3.43 8.74
C LYS A 68 -45.48 4.45 8.23
N GLU A 69 -46.77 4.28 8.53
CA GLU A 69 -47.88 4.99 7.86
C GLU A 69 -48.20 6.40 8.39
N ASP A 70 -47.53 6.84 9.44
CA ASP A 70 -47.99 7.99 10.22
C ASP A 70 -47.26 9.32 9.93
N TRP A 71 -46.29 9.37 9.00
CA TRP A 71 -45.46 10.57 8.77
C TRP A 71 -45.48 10.98 7.28
N ALA A 72 -45.94 12.20 7.00
CA ALA A 72 -45.94 12.76 5.66
C ALA A 72 -44.60 13.44 5.35
N TYR A 73 -43.98 13.07 4.24
CA TYR A 73 -42.81 13.76 3.68
C TYR A 73 -43.21 15.12 3.12
N ASN A 74 -42.54 16.18 3.58
CA ASN A 74 -42.77 17.55 3.17
C ASN A 74 -41.46 18.22 2.78
N THR A 75 -41.56 19.16 1.84
CA THR A 75 -40.44 20.03 1.45
C THR A 75 -40.89 21.48 1.54
N THR A 76 -39.99 22.35 2.02
CA THR A 76 -40.23 23.80 1.99
C THR A 76 -39.05 24.48 1.33
N THR A 77 -39.35 25.40 0.41
CA THR A 77 -38.35 26.17 -0.32
C THR A 77 -38.35 27.61 0.19
N VAL A 78 -37.18 28.10 0.62
CA VAL A 78 -37.00 29.48 1.07
C VAL A 78 -36.17 30.22 0.02
N THR A 79 -36.70 31.34 -0.46
CA THR A 79 -36.03 32.18 -1.47
C THR A 79 -35.69 33.55 -0.91
N TYR A 80 -34.43 33.96 -1.01
CA TYR A 80 -33.99 35.31 -0.64
C TYR A 80 -32.91 35.81 -1.60
N GLY A 81 -33.04 37.07 -2.07
CA GLY A 81 -32.07 37.68 -2.99
C GLY A 81 -31.94 37.01 -4.37
N GLY A 82 -32.90 36.17 -4.77
CA GLY A 82 -32.88 35.42 -6.04
C GLY A 82 -32.27 34.02 -5.96
N VAL A 83 -31.85 33.56 -4.77
CA VAL A 83 -31.38 32.19 -4.52
C VAL A 83 -32.42 31.46 -3.66
N SER A 84 -32.74 30.21 -4.03
CA SER A 84 -33.71 29.37 -3.32
C SER A 84 -33.01 28.14 -2.76
N ASP A 85 -33.31 27.79 -1.51
CA ASP A 85 -32.83 26.56 -0.88
C ASP A 85 -34.02 25.75 -0.35
N THR A 86 -33.97 24.43 -0.47
CA THR A 86 -35.10 23.54 -0.14
C THR A 86 -34.72 22.58 0.95
N THR A 87 -35.51 22.53 2.03
CA THR A 87 -35.29 21.64 3.16
C THR A 87 -36.43 20.63 3.25
N GLU A 88 -36.06 19.37 3.52
CA GLU A 88 -36.96 18.23 3.58
C GLU A 88 -37.20 17.84 5.05
N PHE A 89 -38.44 17.52 5.40
CA PHE A 89 -38.82 17.09 6.75
C PHE A 89 -40.05 16.19 6.72
N TYR A 90 -40.25 15.41 7.78
CA TYR A 90 -41.43 14.57 7.93
C TYR A 90 -42.32 15.10 9.07
N SER A 91 -43.63 15.22 8.86
CA SER A 91 -44.57 15.68 9.89
C SER A 91 -45.88 14.88 9.91
N LYS A 92 -46.51 14.79 11.09
CA LYS A 92 -47.70 13.95 11.33
C LYS A 92 -49.02 14.59 10.88
N ASN A 93 -49.12 15.92 10.89
CA ASN A 93 -50.24 16.70 10.33
C ASN A 93 -49.93 18.21 10.41
N SER A 94 -50.31 18.95 9.36
CA SER A 94 -50.25 20.41 9.18
C SER A 94 -48.96 20.98 8.57
N SER A 95 -49.14 21.94 7.65
CA SER A 95 -48.11 22.75 7.01
C SER A 95 -47.40 23.67 8.01
N ILE A 96 -46.08 23.54 8.13
CA ILE A 96 -45.23 24.49 8.86
C ILE A 96 -44.90 25.63 7.89
N ASN A 97 -45.30 26.86 8.23
CA ASN A 97 -44.92 28.03 7.46
C ASN A 97 -43.63 28.63 8.05
N VAL A 98 -42.58 28.65 7.23
CA VAL A 98 -41.28 29.25 7.56
C VAL A 98 -41.22 30.62 6.90
N GLU A 99 -41.20 31.67 7.72
CA GLU A 99 -41.07 33.05 7.25
C GLU A 99 -39.65 33.56 7.54
N CYS A 100 -38.89 33.90 6.49
CA CYS A 100 -37.58 34.54 6.61
C CYS A 100 -37.78 36.06 6.60
N LYS A 101 -37.40 36.73 7.70
CA LYS A 101 -37.54 38.18 7.82
C LYS A 101 -36.26 38.94 7.44
N LYS A 102 -35.09 38.35 7.67
CA LYS A 102 -33.76 38.81 7.23
C LYS A 102 -32.73 37.66 7.35
N GLU A 103 -31.55 37.83 6.76
CA GLU A 103 -30.47 36.84 6.78
C GLU A 103 -30.15 36.38 8.22
N GLY A 104 -30.32 35.08 8.50
CA GLY A 104 -30.09 34.47 9.81
C GLY A 104 -31.25 34.53 10.82
N GLU A 105 -32.42 35.09 10.44
CA GLU A 105 -33.58 35.21 11.33
C GLU A 105 -34.80 34.45 10.78
N TYR A 106 -35.13 33.33 11.43
CA TYR A 106 -36.21 32.42 11.02
C TYR A 106 -37.35 32.45 12.05
N THR A 107 -38.59 32.58 11.59
CA THR A 107 -39.78 32.44 12.43
C THR A 107 -40.57 31.23 12.00
N PHE A 108 -40.81 30.31 12.94
CA PHE A 108 -41.64 29.12 12.72
C PHE A 108 -43.03 29.37 13.29
N LYS A 109 -44.06 29.33 12.44
CA LYS A 109 -45.46 29.46 12.86
C LYS A 109 -46.19 28.13 12.65
N SER A 110 -46.74 27.59 13.74
CA SER A 110 -47.65 26.45 13.72
C SER A 110 -49.07 26.93 13.97
N THR A 111 -50.02 26.55 13.12
CA THR A 111 -51.46 26.73 13.40
C THR A 111 -52.00 25.55 14.20
N ALA A 112 -51.98 25.74 15.53
CA ALA A 112 -52.84 25.17 16.58
C ALA A 112 -53.10 23.65 16.64
N TYR A 113 -52.54 22.98 17.66
CA TYR A 113 -53.27 21.95 18.42
C TYR A 113 -52.67 21.69 19.82
N LYS A 114 -53.54 21.34 20.78
CA LYS A 114 -53.26 21.01 22.19
C LYS A 114 -52.42 19.72 22.29
N ALA A 115 -51.27 19.81 22.94
CA ALA A 115 -50.38 18.65 23.16
C ALA A 115 -50.87 17.78 24.33
N ASP A 116 -51.27 16.54 24.06
CA ASP A 116 -51.17 15.46 25.05
C ASP A 116 -49.80 14.81 24.89
N LYS A 117 -48.94 15.02 25.89
CA LYS A 117 -47.66 14.35 26.18
C LYS A 117 -46.95 13.63 25.01
N GLU A 118 -46.44 14.35 24.03
CA GLU A 118 -45.42 13.77 23.13
C GLU A 118 -44.30 14.76 22.80
N THR A 119 -43.09 14.20 22.82
CA THR A 119 -41.78 14.83 22.62
C THR A 119 -41.61 15.29 21.17
N ILE A 120 -41.23 16.55 20.96
CA ILE A 120 -40.73 17.00 19.65
C ILE A 120 -39.25 16.62 19.56
N ILE A 121 -38.91 15.74 18.63
CA ILE A 121 -37.51 15.43 18.28
C ILE A 121 -37.14 16.28 17.07
N ALA A 122 -36.27 17.27 17.26
CA ALA A 122 -35.63 17.99 16.16
C ALA A 122 -34.43 17.17 15.67
N THR A 123 -34.43 16.82 14.38
CA THR A 123 -33.39 16.00 13.76
C THR A 123 -32.18 16.82 13.31
N SER A 124 -31.03 16.13 13.33
CA SER A 124 -29.73 16.43 12.71
C SER A 124 -28.87 17.58 13.26
N ASP A 125 -28.78 17.74 14.57
CA ASP A 125 -27.61 18.39 15.20
C ASP A 125 -27.32 17.79 16.61
N PRO A 126 -26.10 17.35 16.98
CA PRO A 126 -25.86 16.53 18.19
C PRO A 126 -26.01 17.25 19.55
N VAL A 127 -26.47 18.50 19.57
CA VAL A 127 -26.25 19.42 20.70
C VAL A 127 -27.45 19.56 21.64
N ILE A 128 -28.64 19.07 21.27
CA ILE A 128 -29.83 19.23 22.12
C ILE A 128 -30.09 17.94 22.90
N LYS A 129 -29.61 17.90 24.16
CA LYS A 129 -29.69 16.68 24.97
C LYS A 129 -30.97 16.48 25.77
N ASN A 130 -31.87 17.46 25.90
CA ASN A 130 -33.26 17.32 26.38
C ASN A 130 -33.92 18.71 26.48
N VAL A 131 -35.14 18.86 25.96
CA VAL A 131 -36.01 20.03 26.22
C VAL A 131 -37.25 19.52 26.93
N THR A 132 -37.52 20.00 28.15
CA THR A 132 -38.74 19.63 28.90
C THR A 132 -39.65 20.84 28.94
N PHE A 133 -40.86 20.72 28.40
CA PHE A 133 -41.86 21.78 28.41
C PHE A 133 -42.75 21.66 29.65
N ALA A 134 -42.99 22.77 30.34
CA ALA A 134 -44.05 22.85 31.34
C ALA A 134 -45.40 23.09 30.63
N ASN A 135 -46.49 22.54 31.17
CA ASN A 135 -47.83 22.61 30.56
C ASN A 135 -48.29 24.06 30.27
N GLY A 136 -48.66 24.33 29.02
CA GLY A 136 -49.24 25.60 28.54
C GLY A 136 -48.91 25.87 27.08
N ASP A 137 -49.66 26.75 26.42
CA ASP A 137 -49.29 27.28 25.09
C ASP A 137 -48.10 28.26 25.25
N PHE A 138 -47.05 28.10 24.44
CA PHE A 138 -45.90 29.00 24.43
C PHE A 138 -45.41 29.25 22.99
N ASP A 139 -45.01 30.49 22.73
CA ASP A 139 -44.30 30.86 21.51
C ASP A 139 -42.78 30.66 21.74
N LEU A 140 -42.17 29.72 21.01
CA LEU A 140 -40.72 29.53 21.05
C LEU A 140 -40.05 30.40 19.97
N THR A 141 -39.34 31.44 20.41
CA THR A 141 -38.51 32.27 19.51
C THR A 141 -37.03 31.97 19.79
N ILE A 142 -36.35 31.37 18.82
CA ILE A 142 -34.89 31.12 18.88
C ILE A 142 -34.21 32.14 17.98
N THR A 143 -33.53 33.12 18.58
CA THR A 143 -32.80 34.16 17.86
C THR A 143 -31.31 33.83 17.86
N TYR A 144 -30.71 33.67 16.69
CA TYR A 144 -29.26 33.52 16.56
C TYR A 144 -28.64 34.89 16.25
N THR A 145 -27.93 35.46 17.23
CA THR A 145 -27.10 36.65 17.03
C THR A 145 -25.63 36.33 17.25
N ASN A 146 -24.77 36.83 16.36
CA ASN A 146 -23.33 36.68 16.46
C ASN A 146 -22.82 37.36 17.75
N PHE A 147 -22.21 36.53 18.60
CA PHE A 147 -21.43 36.86 19.80
C PHE A 147 -22.20 37.34 21.05
N GLU A 148 -22.05 36.49 22.09
CA GLU A 148 -22.17 36.73 23.53
C GLU A 148 -23.51 37.26 24.09
N SER A 149 -24.27 36.31 24.68
CA SER A 149 -25.45 36.42 25.57
C SER A 149 -26.86 36.38 24.93
N TYR A 150 -27.77 35.70 25.64
CA TYR A 150 -29.17 35.47 25.27
C TYR A 150 -30.10 36.08 26.32
N GLU A 151 -31.15 36.80 25.90
CA GLU A 151 -32.23 37.24 26.77
C GLU A 151 -33.50 36.42 26.44
N VAL A 152 -34.05 35.72 27.44
CA VAL A 152 -35.31 34.97 27.32
C VAL A 152 -36.43 35.79 27.92
N THR A 153 -37.43 36.17 27.12
CA THR A 153 -38.70 36.69 27.65
C THR A 153 -39.67 35.52 27.86
N ALA A 154 -39.92 35.20 29.12
CA ALA A 154 -40.85 34.20 29.69
C ALA A 154 -40.48 32.71 29.61
N GLY A 155 -39.99 32.19 30.75
CA GLY A 155 -40.47 30.92 31.32
C GLY A 155 -39.63 29.65 31.16
N VAL A 156 -38.65 29.61 30.26
CA VAL A 156 -37.79 28.40 30.08
C VAL A 156 -36.32 28.79 30.07
N THR A 157 -35.55 28.28 31.01
CA THR A 157 -34.08 28.35 30.95
C THR A 157 -33.59 27.24 30.02
N VAL A 158 -33.31 27.57 28.76
CA VAL A 158 -32.59 26.67 27.85
C VAL A 158 -31.11 27.05 27.90
N THR A 159 -30.32 26.25 28.60
CA THR A 159 -28.86 26.37 28.58
C THR A 159 -28.35 25.65 27.32
N ILE A 160 -28.02 26.38 26.27
CA ILE A 160 -27.30 25.85 25.11
C ILE A 160 -25.82 26.16 25.32
N GLU A 161 -25.05 25.17 25.77
CA GLU A 161 -23.58 25.28 25.77
C GLU A 161 -23.09 25.20 24.33
N ASN A 162 -22.76 26.36 23.77
CA ASN A 162 -22.14 26.46 22.46
C ASN A 162 -20.64 26.10 22.57
N LYS A 163 -20.31 24.81 22.62
CA LYS A 163 -18.94 24.30 22.46
C LYS A 163 -18.71 23.83 21.03
N TRP A 164 -18.76 24.76 20.08
CA TRP A 164 -18.53 24.49 18.64
C TRP A 164 -17.11 24.77 18.17
N GLU A 165 -16.14 24.59 19.06
CA GLU A 165 -14.82 24.11 18.66
C GLU A 165 -14.59 22.89 19.55
N LYS A 166 -14.69 21.68 19.00
CA LYS A 166 -13.85 20.61 19.54
C LYS A 166 -12.45 21.16 19.32
N GLU A 167 -11.84 21.74 20.35
CA GLU A 167 -10.43 22.09 20.32
C GLU A 167 -9.69 20.79 19.98
N THR A 168 -9.39 20.59 18.71
CA THR A 168 -8.59 19.46 18.25
C THR A 168 -7.17 19.95 18.10
N ALA A 169 -6.20 19.14 18.52
CA ALA A 169 -4.82 19.42 18.22
C ALA A 169 -4.43 18.63 16.97
N ILE A 170 -4.14 19.33 15.88
CA ILE A 170 -3.78 18.74 14.60
C ILE A 170 -2.32 19.03 14.33
N LEU A 171 -1.51 17.98 14.30
CA LEU A 171 -0.11 18.11 14.00
C LEU A 171 0.08 18.33 12.49
N SER A 172 0.87 19.34 12.13
CA SER A 172 1.16 19.63 10.73
C SER A 172 2.09 18.57 10.13
N LYS A 173 1.86 18.19 8.87
CA LYS A 173 2.82 17.38 8.08
C LYS A 173 4.23 17.97 8.11
N ASN A 174 4.33 19.29 8.14
CA ASN A 174 5.59 20.03 8.15
C ASN A 174 5.95 20.58 9.54
N TRP A 175 5.51 19.93 10.62
CA TRP A 175 5.72 20.39 12.00
C TRP A 175 7.19 20.70 12.34
N PHE A 176 8.14 20.03 11.67
CA PHE A 176 9.58 20.24 11.87
C PHE A 176 10.23 21.22 10.87
N ASN A 177 9.52 21.62 9.81
CA ASN A 177 10.02 22.63 8.85
C ASN A 177 9.77 24.04 9.38
N ASN A 178 10.45 24.37 10.48
CA ASN A 178 10.33 25.65 11.15
C ASN A 178 11.72 26.24 11.37
N LYS A 179 11.89 27.55 11.17
CA LYS A 179 13.18 28.25 11.40
C LYS A 179 13.72 28.10 12.84
N ASN A 180 12.83 27.86 13.80
CA ASN A 180 13.20 27.64 15.20
C ASN A 180 13.55 26.16 15.48
N ALA A 181 13.21 25.23 14.59
CA ALA A 181 13.53 23.83 14.79
C ALA A 181 15.07 23.62 14.77
N PRO A 182 15.59 22.70 15.59
CA PRO A 182 17.02 22.39 15.58
C PRO A 182 17.37 21.53 14.35
N SER A 183 18.66 21.20 14.18
CA SER A 183 19.05 20.21 13.17
C SER A 183 18.43 18.85 13.51
N LYS A 184 17.93 18.12 12.51
CA LYS A 184 17.44 16.73 12.70
C LYS A 184 18.50 15.79 13.28
N SER A 185 19.79 16.07 13.04
CA SER A 185 20.92 15.31 13.60
C SER A 185 21.15 15.55 15.09
N SER A 186 20.58 16.63 15.66
CA SER A 186 20.70 16.93 17.09
C SER A 186 19.56 16.35 17.94
N VAL A 187 18.53 15.79 17.31
CA VAL A 187 17.38 15.21 17.99
C VAL A 187 17.70 13.78 18.41
N LYS A 188 17.43 13.47 19.69
CA LYS A 188 17.69 12.17 20.33
C LYS A 188 16.43 11.43 20.73
N SER A 189 15.36 12.14 21.10
CA SER A 189 14.07 11.52 21.45
C SER A 189 12.92 12.41 21.04
N ILE A 190 11.76 11.81 20.78
CA ILE A 190 10.51 12.51 20.45
C ILE A 190 9.39 11.91 21.33
N SER A 191 8.55 12.75 21.92
CA SER A 191 7.39 12.31 22.71
C SER A 191 6.17 13.18 22.47
N PHE A 192 4.98 12.58 22.57
CA PHE A 192 3.70 13.26 22.42
C PHE A 192 2.94 13.26 23.76
N ILE A 193 2.50 14.43 24.22
CA ILE A 193 1.79 14.58 25.51
C ILE A 193 0.49 15.39 25.40
N LYS A 194 -0.55 14.93 26.11
CA LYS A 194 -1.86 15.61 26.20
C LYS A 194 -1.93 16.66 27.32
N LYS A 195 -0.80 17.16 27.83
CA LYS A 195 -0.77 18.17 28.91
C LYS A 195 0.17 19.31 28.55
N ALA A 196 -0.04 20.47 29.17
CA ALA A 196 0.89 21.59 29.03
C ALA A 196 2.30 21.15 29.48
N TYR A 197 3.31 21.47 28.68
CA TYR A 197 4.69 21.16 29.00
C TYR A 197 5.29 22.24 29.92
N THR A 198 5.81 21.84 31.07
CA THR A 198 6.45 22.73 32.06
C THR A 198 7.91 22.39 32.32
N GLY A 199 8.49 21.46 31.54
CA GLY A 199 9.88 21.05 31.66
C GLY A 199 10.85 22.04 31.01
N PRO A 200 12.17 21.82 31.13
CA PRO A 200 13.17 22.66 30.49
C PRO A 200 13.10 22.54 28.96
N PHE A 201 13.30 23.66 28.27
CA PHE A 201 13.45 23.72 26.82
C PHE A 201 14.34 24.92 26.45
N THR A 202 15.01 24.83 25.30
CA THR A 202 15.84 25.91 24.74
C THR A 202 15.26 26.50 23.46
N LYS A 203 14.38 25.76 22.76
CA LYS A 203 13.63 26.27 21.62
C LYS A 203 12.19 25.81 21.66
N THR A 204 11.29 26.61 21.09
CA THR A 204 9.88 26.25 20.92
C THR A 204 9.31 26.84 19.62
N TRP A 205 8.32 26.16 19.06
CA TRP A 205 7.58 26.59 17.88
C TRP A 205 6.20 25.92 17.82
N SER A 206 5.30 26.46 17.00
CA SER A 206 4.03 25.79 16.70
C SER A 206 4.27 24.58 15.79
N GLY A 207 3.78 23.41 16.21
CA GLY A 207 3.81 22.17 15.42
C GLY A 207 2.58 21.97 14.54
N GLY A 208 1.59 22.84 14.65
CA GLY A 208 0.28 22.71 14.04
C GLY A 208 -0.79 23.46 14.82
N GLU A 209 -2.05 23.14 14.54
CA GLU A 209 -3.20 23.72 15.22
C GLU A 209 -3.28 23.19 16.64
N ASN A 210 -3.28 24.08 17.63
CA ASN A 210 -3.27 23.75 19.07
C ASN A 210 -2.14 22.79 19.50
N VAL A 211 -1.03 22.77 18.74
CA VAL A 211 0.16 21.98 19.04
C VAL A 211 1.36 22.89 19.23
N THR A 212 2.03 22.77 20.37
CA THR A 212 3.32 23.42 20.64
C THR A 212 4.41 22.38 20.76
N VAL A 213 5.55 22.65 20.15
CA VAL A 213 6.72 21.78 20.17
C VAL A 213 7.82 22.44 21.00
N TYR A 214 8.46 21.65 21.85
CA TYR A 214 9.54 22.07 22.73
C TYR A 214 10.77 21.23 22.44
N TYR A 215 11.94 21.86 22.35
CA TYR A 215 13.21 21.19 22.18
C TYR A 215 14.18 21.58 23.29
N ASN A 216 14.86 20.60 23.88
CA ASN A 216 15.91 20.81 24.86
C ASN A 216 17.28 20.43 24.27
N SER A 217 18.16 21.41 24.10
CA SER A 217 19.50 21.17 23.53
C SER A 217 20.47 20.44 24.46
N ASN A 218 20.15 20.30 25.76
CA ASN A 218 21.02 19.61 26.71
C ASN A 218 21.01 18.09 26.52
N ASP A 219 19.86 17.54 26.12
CA ASP A 219 19.66 16.10 25.92
C ASP A 219 19.16 15.74 24.50
N GLY A 220 18.82 16.74 23.68
CA GLY A 220 18.31 16.53 22.32
C GLY A 220 16.84 16.09 22.27
N SER A 221 16.09 16.21 23.37
CA SER A 221 14.69 15.77 23.43
C SER A 221 13.73 16.75 22.76
N ILE A 222 12.70 16.19 22.11
CA ILE A 222 11.52 16.89 21.63
C ILE A 222 10.29 16.44 22.39
N VAL A 223 9.49 17.41 22.82
CA VAL A 223 8.16 17.19 23.39
C VAL A 223 7.13 17.93 22.55
N VAL A 224 6.20 17.19 21.96
CA VAL A 224 5.04 17.70 21.24
C VAL A 224 3.85 17.70 22.20
N SER A 225 3.30 18.88 22.49
CA SER A 225 2.30 19.09 23.55
C SER A 225 1.04 19.75 22.99
N ALA A 226 -0.12 19.29 23.49
CA ALA A 226 -1.44 19.78 23.09
C ALA A 226 -2.35 20.16 24.27
N ALA A 227 -1.79 20.56 25.42
CA ALA A 227 -2.51 21.25 26.50
C ALA A 227 -3.91 20.72 26.93
N GLY A 228 -4.15 19.41 26.86
CA GLY A 228 -5.43 18.77 27.23
C GLY A 228 -6.09 18.01 26.08
N LEU A 229 -5.63 18.23 24.85
CA LEU A 229 -6.25 17.74 23.62
C LEU A 229 -5.54 16.47 23.11
N THR A 230 -6.28 15.66 22.35
CA THR A 230 -5.70 14.56 21.57
C THR A 230 -4.93 15.15 20.37
N ILE A 231 -3.71 14.67 20.14
CA ILE A 231 -2.88 15.06 19.00
C ILE A 231 -3.20 14.12 17.84
N PHE A 232 -3.93 14.63 16.86
CA PHE A 232 -4.18 13.93 15.61
C PHE A 232 -2.98 14.07 14.69
N ALA A 233 -2.51 12.94 14.17
CA ALA A 233 -1.57 12.87 13.08
C ALA A 233 -2.17 13.51 11.82
N PRO A 234 -1.33 14.11 10.94
CA PRO A 234 -1.82 14.59 9.66
C PRO A 234 -2.31 13.41 8.81
N LYS A 235 -3.31 13.64 7.96
CA LYS A 235 -3.85 12.63 7.02
C LYS A 235 -2.76 11.95 6.17
N ASP A 236 -1.72 12.70 5.80
CA ASP A 236 -0.55 12.19 5.11
C ASP A 236 0.69 12.24 6.02
N CYS A 237 1.05 11.09 6.57
CA CYS A 237 2.25 10.87 7.38
C CYS A 237 3.47 10.45 6.53
N SER A 238 3.47 10.76 5.23
CA SER A 238 4.61 10.40 4.38
C SER A 238 5.89 11.06 4.87
N GLY A 239 6.91 10.25 5.21
CA GLY A 239 8.20 10.75 5.69
C GLY A 239 8.15 11.43 7.07
N PHE A 240 7.14 11.14 7.90
CA PHE A 240 6.86 11.92 9.11
C PHE A 240 8.01 11.95 10.13
N PHE A 241 8.65 10.79 10.35
CA PHE A 241 9.85 10.63 11.18
C PHE A 241 11.11 10.38 10.34
N ASN A 242 11.04 10.61 9.02
CA ASN A 242 12.20 10.45 8.14
C ASN A 242 13.26 11.53 8.40
N ALA A 243 14.53 11.17 8.16
CA ALA A 243 15.72 12.01 8.24
C ALA A 243 16.17 12.41 9.66
N PHE A 244 15.56 11.86 10.72
CA PHE A 244 16.09 11.97 12.09
C PHE A 244 17.22 10.95 12.31
N GLN A 245 18.46 11.39 12.10
CA GLN A 245 19.66 10.51 12.06
C GLN A 245 20.10 9.97 13.43
N CYS A 246 19.65 10.59 14.52
CA CYS A 246 20.17 10.32 15.86
C CYS A 246 19.09 10.03 16.89
N VAL A 247 17.82 9.95 16.47
CA VAL A 247 16.72 9.63 17.38
C VAL A 247 16.85 8.17 17.80
N GLU A 248 16.80 7.92 19.10
CA GLU A 248 16.98 6.61 19.73
C GLU A 248 15.65 6.10 20.31
N SER A 249 14.68 6.98 20.54
CA SER A 249 13.33 6.63 21.02
C SER A 249 12.25 7.58 20.53
N ILE A 250 11.05 7.05 20.28
CA ILE A 250 9.84 7.81 19.98
C ILE A 250 8.71 7.24 20.84
N ASP A 251 8.11 8.07 21.69
CA ASP A 251 6.91 7.71 22.47
C ASP A 251 5.65 8.16 21.72
N LEU A 252 4.95 7.19 21.11
CA LEU A 252 3.77 7.40 20.26
C LEU A 252 2.44 7.28 21.00
N LYS A 253 2.42 7.12 22.33
CA LYS A 253 1.20 6.82 23.10
C LYS A 253 0.05 7.81 22.90
N ASN A 254 0.37 9.08 22.60
CA ASN A 254 -0.63 10.13 22.38
C ASN A 254 -0.66 10.64 20.93
N PHE A 255 -0.17 9.83 19.99
CA PHE A 255 -0.17 10.12 18.56
C PHE A 255 -1.31 9.36 17.89
N ASP A 256 -2.43 10.05 17.64
CA ASP A 256 -3.65 9.45 17.10
C ASP A 256 -3.60 9.37 15.57
N THR A 257 -3.67 8.16 15.02
CA THR A 257 -3.53 7.87 13.59
C THR A 257 -4.85 7.56 12.89
N SER A 258 -6.00 7.69 13.57
CA SER A 258 -7.33 7.34 13.03
C SER A 258 -7.70 8.02 11.71
N ASN A 259 -7.14 9.20 11.43
CA ASN A 259 -7.38 9.96 10.20
C ASN A 259 -6.30 9.78 9.13
N VAL A 260 -5.29 8.95 9.36
CA VAL A 260 -4.14 8.76 8.46
C VAL A 260 -4.54 7.89 7.27
N THR A 261 -4.26 8.36 6.06
CA THR A 261 -4.45 7.58 4.81
C THR A 261 -3.14 7.15 4.16
N SER A 262 -2.01 7.78 4.51
CA SER A 262 -0.68 7.39 4.03
C SER A 262 0.33 7.35 5.16
N MET A 263 1.04 6.23 5.29
CA MET A 263 2.17 6.01 6.19
C MET A 263 3.48 5.79 5.39
N ARG A 264 3.51 6.24 4.13
CA ARG A 264 4.65 6.03 3.25
C ARG A 264 5.96 6.54 3.85
N ARG A 265 6.99 5.70 4.01
CA ARG A 265 8.26 6.10 4.64
C ARG A 265 8.09 6.78 6.01
N MET A 266 7.03 6.47 6.77
CA MET A 266 6.77 7.15 8.05
C MET A 266 7.96 7.04 9.00
N PHE A 267 8.56 5.86 9.10
CA PHE A 267 9.82 5.62 9.83
C PHE A 267 11.01 5.31 8.89
N GLY A 268 10.73 4.99 7.63
CA GLY A 268 11.73 4.60 6.64
C GLY A 268 12.62 5.73 6.11
N SER A 269 13.84 5.38 5.70
CA SER A 269 14.87 6.32 5.24
C SER A 269 15.00 6.38 3.71
N SER A 270 15.10 7.57 3.12
CA SER A 270 15.38 7.71 1.67
C SER A 270 16.88 7.79 1.33
N ASN A 271 17.78 7.75 2.32
CA ASN A 271 19.23 7.81 2.10
C ASN A 271 20.00 6.87 3.08
N ASP A 272 21.27 6.59 2.79
CA ASP A 272 22.08 5.64 3.59
C ASP A 272 22.52 6.18 4.96
N LEU A 273 22.31 7.48 5.21
CA LEU A 273 22.78 8.17 6.43
C LEU A 273 21.67 8.37 7.48
N SER A 274 20.40 8.15 7.15
CA SER A 274 19.28 8.50 8.02
C SER A 274 18.43 7.32 8.49
N CYS A 275 19.01 6.41 9.25
CA CYS A 275 18.16 5.56 10.07
C CYS A 275 18.06 6.18 11.45
N ILE A 276 16.81 6.36 11.88
CA ILE A 276 16.47 6.53 13.29
C ILE A 276 17.17 5.36 14.02
N ASN A 277 17.99 5.64 15.03
CA ASN A 277 18.69 4.64 15.85
C ASN A 277 17.71 3.86 16.76
N LEU A 278 16.46 3.67 16.32
CA LEU A 278 15.45 2.93 17.06
C LEU A 278 15.85 1.48 17.16
N THR A 279 16.04 1.03 18.38
CA THR A 279 16.16 -0.40 18.72
C THR A 279 14.81 -1.02 19.04
N THR A 280 13.84 -0.19 19.42
CA THR A 280 12.45 -0.56 19.70
C THR A 280 11.51 0.51 19.15
N LEU A 281 10.29 0.11 18.82
CA LEU A 281 9.25 1.01 18.35
C LEU A 281 7.89 0.39 18.71
N ASP A 282 7.10 1.10 19.52
CA ASP A 282 5.75 0.69 19.88
C ASP A 282 4.74 1.39 18.97
N VAL A 283 4.04 0.60 18.15
CA VAL A 283 2.96 1.05 17.25
C VAL A 283 1.63 0.40 17.60
N SER A 284 1.51 -0.19 18.80
CA SER A 284 0.29 -0.89 19.23
C SER A 284 -0.96 0.00 19.26
N ASN A 285 -0.77 1.32 19.41
CA ASN A 285 -1.85 2.30 19.43
C ASN A 285 -2.24 2.85 18.05
N PHE A 286 -1.66 2.33 16.97
CA PHE A 286 -1.97 2.82 15.62
C PHE A 286 -3.33 2.29 15.15
N ASP A 287 -4.21 3.21 14.75
CA ASP A 287 -5.38 2.91 13.95
C ASP A 287 -5.00 3.04 12.47
N THR A 288 -5.03 1.92 11.76
CA THR A 288 -4.57 1.81 10.37
C THR A 288 -5.73 1.55 9.40
N PHE A 289 -6.98 1.55 9.87
CA PHE A 289 -8.14 1.20 9.05
C PHE A 289 -8.24 2.07 7.78
N ASN A 290 -7.95 3.37 7.90
CA ASN A 290 -8.03 4.31 6.78
C ASN A 290 -6.77 4.35 5.88
N VAL A 291 -5.72 3.60 6.22
CA VAL A 291 -4.43 3.66 5.52
C VAL A 291 -4.50 2.89 4.21
N THR A 292 -4.16 3.56 3.11
CA THR A 292 -4.14 2.95 1.76
C THR A 292 -2.73 2.75 1.23
N ASP A 293 -1.73 3.44 1.79
CA ASP A 293 -0.32 3.38 1.37
C ASP A 293 0.60 3.16 2.59
N MET A 294 1.23 1.99 2.66
CA MET A 294 2.25 1.62 3.65
C MET A 294 3.63 1.45 3.02
N SER A 295 3.83 1.94 1.78
CA SER A 295 5.09 1.77 1.07
C SER A 295 6.27 2.32 1.87
N GLU A 296 7.32 1.51 1.97
CA GLU A 296 8.57 1.89 2.65
C GLU A 296 8.41 2.30 4.14
N MET A 297 7.29 1.97 4.81
CA MET A 297 6.99 2.43 6.17
C MET A 297 8.14 2.18 7.16
N PHE A 298 8.78 1.01 7.07
CA PHE A 298 9.94 0.59 7.88
C PHE A 298 11.21 0.36 7.05
N TYR A 299 11.29 0.97 5.86
CA TYR A 299 12.42 0.82 4.96
C TYR A 299 13.74 1.28 5.60
N LYS A 300 14.77 0.43 5.54
CA LYS A 300 16.08 0.63 6.18
C LYS A 300 16.04 0.77 7.70
N CYS A 301 15.02 0.29 8.42
CA CYS A 301 15.05 0.29 9.89
C CYS A 301 16.04 -0.76 10.47
N LYS A 302 17.35 -0.59 10.21
CA LYS A 302 18.44 -1.55 10.50
C LYS A 302 18.73 -1.78 11.98
N LYS A 303 18.24 -0.93 12.88
CA LYS A 303 18.44 -1.10 14.33
C LYS A 303 17.27 -1.80 15.01
N LEU A 304 16.11 -1.86 14.35
CA LEU A 304 14.98 -2.65 14.82
C LEU A 304 15.25 -4.14 14.57
N THR A 305 15.26 -4.92 15.64
CA THR A 305 15.38 -6.39 15.61
C THR A 305 14.05 -7.09 15.84
N THR A 306 13.10 -6.38 16.45
CA THR A 306 11.72 -6.82 16.72
C THR A 306 10.78 -5.67 16.42
N LEU A 307 9.56 -6.00 16.00
CA LEU A 307 8.50 -5.04 15.71
C LEU A 307 7.16 -5.77 15.84
N ASP A 308 6.30 -5.28 16.73
CA ASP A 308 4.94 -5.77 16.88
C ASP A 308 3.99 -4.92 16.03
N ILE A 309 3.36 -5.54 15.04
CA ILE A 309 2.39 -4.95 14.10
C ILE A 309 1.07 -5.73 14.11
N SER A 310 0.82 -6.49 15.17
CA SER A 310 -0.41 -7.28 15.32
C SER A 310 -1.68 -6.43 15.34
N SER A 311 -1.58 -5.14 15.69
CA SER A 311 -2.71 -4.20 15.69
C SER A 311 -3.07 -3.64 14.32
N PHE A 312 -2.28 -3.92 13.27
CA PHE A 312 -2.50 -3.30 11.96
C PHE A 312 -3.70 -3.93 11.24
N ASP A 313 -4.64 -3.08 10.82
CA ASP A 313 -5.66 -3.41 9.84
C ASP A 313 -5.17 -2.98 8.45
N THR A 314 -4.82 -3.95 7.61
CA THR A 314 -4.33 -3.68 6.25
C THR A 314 -5.40 -3.83 5.18
N SER A 315 -6.67 -3.99 5.54
CA SER A 315 -7.77 -4.31 4.61
C SER A 315 -8.06 -3.23 3.56
N ASN A 316 -7.55 -2.02 3.76
CA ASN A 316 -7.64 -0.91 2.80
C ASN A 316 -6.31 -0.57 2.11
N VAL A 317 -5.22 -1.26 2.45
CA VAL A 317 -3.89 -1.01 1.89
C VAL A 317 -3.82 -1.54 0.46
N THR A 318 -3.37 -0.67 -0.45
CA THR A 318 -3.19 -0.99 -1.88
C THR A 318 -1.72 -1.06 -2.29
N ASN A 319 -0.83 -0.45 -1.51
CA ASN A 319 0.61 -0.42 -1.78
C ASN A 319 1.43 -0.78 -0.53
N MET A 320 2.20 -1.87 -0.64
CA MET A 320 3.13 -2.35 0.39
C MET A 320 4.58 -2.39 -0.11
N SER A 321 4.88 -1.71 -1.23
CA SER A 321 6.21 -1.76 -1.85
C SER A 321 7.30 -1.35 -0.84
N SER A 322 8.35 -2.18 -0.72
CA SER A 322 9.50 -1.96 0.16
C SER A 322 9.17 -1.75 1.64
N MET A 323 7.98 -2.14 2.12
CA MET A 323 7.53 -1.84 3.49
C MET A 323 8.55 -2.25 4.56
N PHE A 324 9.21 -3.39 4.40
CA PHE A 324 10.21 -3.94 5.33
C PHE A 324 11.63 -4.00 4.76
N SER A 325 11.86 -3.48 3.54
CA SER A 325 13.14 -3.63 2.84
C SER A 325 14.31 -3.07 3.66
N MET A 326 15.44 -3.78 3.65
CA MET A 326 16.66 -3.47 4.39
C MET A 326 16.48 -3.34 5.91
N SER A 327 15.43 -3.95 6.48
CA SER A 327 15.27 -4.07 7.92
C SER A 327 16.10 -5.23 8.49
N ASN A 328 16.43 -5.17 9.78
CA ASN A 328 17.19 -6.21 10.47
C ASN A 328 16.29 -7.11 11.35
N LEU A 329 14.99 -7.13 11.06
CA LEU A 329 14.01 -7.94 11.78
C LEU A 329 14.35 -9.43 11.62
N ALA A 330 14.41 -10.14 12.75
CA ALA A 330 14.69 -11.58 12.76
C ALA A 330 13.42 -12.43 12.69
N ASN A 331 12.28 -11.85 13.07
CA ASN A 331 10.94 -12.43 12.99
C ASN A 331 9.95 -11.30 12.65
N LEU A 332 8.88 -11.64 11.93
CA LEU A 332 7.81 -10.75 11.55
C LEU A 332 6.51 -11.56 11.50
N ASP A 333 5.59 -11.27 12.42
CA ASP A 333 4.25 -11.85 12.42
C ASP A 333 3.35 -11.05 11.47
N LEU A 334 2.90 -11.71 10.40
CA LEU A 334 2.02 -11.13 9.37
C LEU A 334 0.63 -11.78 9.37
N SER A 335 0.27 -12.54 10.40
CA SER A 335 -0.97 -13.31 10.44
C SER A 335 -2.23 -12.45 10.32
N ASN A 336 -2.20 -11.18 10.77
CA ASN A 336 -3.34 -10.26 10.65
C ASN A 336 -3.40 -9.47 9.33
N PHE A 337 -2.43 -9.65 8.43
CA PHE A 337 -2.42 -8.91 7.18
C PHE A 337 -3.49 -9.44 6.22
N ASN A 338 -4.40 -8.55 5.84
CA ASN A 338 -5.26 -8.73 4.68
C ASN A 338 -4.63 -8.01 3.48
N THR A 339 -4.19 -8.77 2.48
CA THR A 339 -3.54 -8.22 1.27
C THR A 339 -4.45 -8.21 0.04
N SER A 340 -5.75 -8.52 0.19
CA SER A 340 -6.68 -8.68 -0.95
C SER A 340 -6.81 -7.45 -1.85
N LYS A 341 -6.48 -6.24 -1.36
CA LYS A 341 -6.48 -5.00 -2.17
C LYS A 341 -5.09 -4.56 -2.63
N VAL A 342 -4.03 -5.27 -2.24
CA VAL A 342 -2.65 -4.88 -2.56
C VAL A 342 -2.38 -5.17 -4.02
N THR A 343 -1.91 -4.15 -4.74
CA THR A 343 -1.56 -4.25 -6.17
C THR A 343 -0.05 -4.21 -6.42
N ASN A 344 0.73 -3.78 -5.43
CA ASN A 344 2.18 -3.61 -5.53
C ASN A 344 2.91 -4.15 -4.29
N MET A 345 3.74 -5.18 -4.50
CA MET A 345 4.62 -5.80 -3.50
C MET A 345 6.11 -5.67 -3.88
N PHE A 346 6.45 -4.76 -4.80
CA PHE A 346 7.82 -4.49 -5.24
C PHE A 346 8.76 -4.32 -4.04
N CYS A 347 9.87 -5.07 -4.01
CA CYS A 347 10.88 -5.02 -2.96
C CYS A 347 10.38 -5.23 -1.51
N MET A 348 9.19 -5.78 -1.25
CA MET A 348 8.57 -5.76 0.10
C MET A 348 9.50 -6.25 1.23
N PHE A 349 10.29 -7.31 0.98
CA PHE A 349 11.25 -7.90 1.93
C PHE A 349 12.71 -7.85 1.42
N GLU A 350 13.00 -7.03 0.42
CA GLU A 350 14.34 -6.90 -0.16
C GLU A 350 15.39 -6.65 0.94
N PHE A 351 16.54 -7.34 0.90
CA PHE A 351 17.63 -7.27 1.89
C PHE A 351 17.25 -7.61 3.35
N CYS A 352 16.11 -8.26 3.61
CA CYS A 352 15.79 -8.76 4.96
C CYS A 352 16.61 -10.01 5.30
N SER A 353 17.93 -9.85 5.41
CA SER A 353 18.88 -10.96 5.50
C SER A 353 18.91 -11.66 6.87
N ASN A 354 18.20 -11.17 7.90
CA ASN A 354 18.06 -11.85 9.17
C ASN A 354 16.83 -12.77 9.25
N LEU A 355 15.90 -12.68 8.30
CA LEU A 355 14.75 -13.57 8.25
C LEU A 355 15.19 -14.97 7.82
N THR A 356 14.78 -15.98 8.60
CA THR A 356 15.05 -17.40 8.32
C THR A 356 13.82 -18.13 7.77
N SER A 357 12.64 -17.61 8.08
CA SER A 357 11.34 -18.05 7.57
C SER A 357 10.39 -16.86 7.51
N LEU A 358 9.36 -16.94 6.66
CA LEU A 358 8.22 -16.03 6.62
C LEU A 358 6.95 -16.85 6.43
N ASP A 359 5.92 -16.58 7.23
CA ASP A 359 4.58 -17.12 7.02
C ASP A 359 3.77 -16.13 6.19
N LEU A 360 3.42 -16.54 4.97
CA LEU A 360 2.65 -15.75 4.00
C LEU A 360 1.33 -16.44 3.63
N SER A 361 0.88 -17.41 4.43
CA SER A 361 -0.30 -18.22 4.14
C SER A 361 -1.60 -17.41 4.01
N ASN A 362 -1.69 -16.26 4.69
CA ASN A 362 -2.83 -15.34 4.63
C ASN A 362 -2.74 -14.31 3.47
N PHE A 363 -1.67 -14.32 2.68
CA PHE A 363 -1.54 -13.37 1.56
C PHE A 363 -2.47 -13.78 0.41
N ASP A 364 -3.40 -12.90 0.08
CA ASP A 364 -4.09 -12.88 -1.19
C ASP A 364 -3.28 -12.00 -2.17
N THR A 365 -2.72 -12.61 -3.21
CA THR A 365 -1.91 -11.92 -4.22
C THR A 365 -2.65 -11.73 -5.54
N SER A 366 -3.94 -12.04 -5.61
CA SER A 366 -4.71 -12.08 -6.86
C SER A 366 -4.79 -10.73 -7.57
N ASN A 367 -4.65 -9.61 -6.84
CA ASN A 367 -4.60 -8.25 -7.40
C ASN A 367 -3.18 -7.70 -7.64
N VAL A 368 -2.13 -8.45 -7.30
CA VAL A 368 -0.74 -7.98 -7.39
C VAL A 368 -0.26 -8.00 -8.84
N THR A 369 0.30 -6.88 -9.30
CA THR A 369 0.83 -6.74 -10.67
C THR A 369 2.35 -6.68 -10.74
N ASN A 370 3.01 -6.36 -9.63
CA ASN A 370 4.47 -6.21 -9.54
C ASN A 370 5.01 -6.89 -8.28
N MET A 371 5.82 -7.94 -8.49
CA MET A 371 6.53 -8.72 -7.46
C MET A 371 8.05 -8.64 -7.61
N ALA A 372 8.56 -7.72 -8.44
CA ALA A 372 9.99 -7.61 -8.66
C ALA A 372 10.73 -7.36 -7.34
N ARG A 373 11.84 -8.08 -7.15
CA ARG A 373 12.71 -8.04 -5.97
C ARG A 373 12.03 -8.31 -4.62
N MET A 374 10.84 -8.93 -4.59
CA MET A 374 10.09 -9.12 -3.34
C MET A 374 10.92 -9.78 -2.22
N PHE A 375 11.76 -10.76 -2.55
CA PHE A 375 12.66 -11.47 -1.62
C PHE A 375 14.15 -11.32 -2.00
N PHE A 376 14.49 -10.32 -2.82
CA PHE A 376 15.87 -10.11 -3.27
C PHE A 376 16.82 -9.97 -2.08
N MET A 377 17.93 -10.72 -2.08
CA MET A 377 18.91 -10.74 -0.99
C MET A 377 18.36 -11.11 0.40
N CYS A 378 17.25 -11.86 0.49
CA CYS A 378 16.85 -12.58 1.70
C CYS A 378 17.76 -13.81 1.93
N SER A 379 19.05 -13.60 2.10
CA SER A 379 20.07 -14.64 1.98
C SER A 379 20.02 -15.74 3.06
N ASN A 380 19.39 -15.48 4.21
CA ASN A 380 19.23 -16.47 5.29
C ASN A 380 17.87 -17.16 5.28
N LEU A 381 16.99 -16.84 4.34
CA LEU A 381 15.69 -17.51 4.20
C LEU A 381 15.93 -18.97 3.80
N VAL A 382 15.46 -19.90 4.64
CA VAL A 382 15.62 -21.35 4.43
C VAL A 382 14.34 -21.97 3.90
N ASN A 383 13.20 -21.54 4.44
CA ASN A 383 11.87 -22.02 4.06
C ASN A 383 11.00 -20.82 3.66
N LEU A 384 10.31 -20.96 2.53
CA LEU A 384 9.36 -19.98 2.03
C LEU A 384 8.20 -20.74 1.37
N ASP A 385 7.05 -20.74 2.02
CA ASP A 385 5.82 -21.25 1.42
C ASP A 385 5.13 -20.11 0.67
N ILE A 386 4.99 -20.29 -0.64
CA ILE A 386 4.34 -19.39 -1.59
C ILE A 386 3.32 -20.15 -2.44
N SER A 387 2.91 -21.34 -1.98
CA SER A 387 1.94 -22.17 -2.70
C SER A 387 0.58 -21.47 -2.85
N ASN A 388 0.23 -20.52 -1.98
CA ASN A 388 -1.00 -19.75 -2.07
C ASN A 388 -0.95 -18.55 -3.04
N PHE A 389 0.19 -18.26 -3.66
CA PHE A 389 0.31 -17.09 -4.52
C PHE A 389 -0.44 -17.30 -5.83
N ASP A 390 -1.48 -16.48 -6.06
CA ASP A 390 -2.07 -16.24 -7.37
C ASP A 390 -1.24 -15.18 -8.09
N THR A 391 -0.57 -15.57 -9.17
CA THR A 391 0.30 -14.69 -9.96
C THR A 391 -0.28 -14.31 -11.31
N PHE A 392 -1.56 -14.60 -11.58
CA PHE A 392 -2.17 -14.36 -12.89
C PHE A 392 -1.99 -12.91 -13.38
N ASN A 393 -2.17 -11.93 -12.49
CA ASN A 393 -2.07 -10.51 -12.83
C ASN A 393 -0.62 -9.95 -12.80
N VAL A 394 0.38 -10.76 -12.44
CA VAL A 394 1.76 -10.31 -12.28
C VAL A 394 2.41 -10.14 -13.65
N THR A 395 2.98 -8.95 -13.89
CA THR A 395 3.68 -8.62 -15.15
C THR A 395 5.19 -8.54 -15.01
N ASN A 396 5.69 -8.39 -13.77
CA ASN A 396 7.11 -8.22 -13.47
C ASN A 396 7.52 -9.07 -12.26
N MET A 397 8.41 -10.05 -12.51
CA MET A 397 9.01 -10.94 -11.52
C MET A 397 10.54 -10.80 -11.47
N ALA A 398 11.08 -9.70 -11.99
CA ALA A 398 12.51 -9.47 -12.03
C ALA A 398 13.12 -9.59 -10.64
N GLU A 399 14.15 -10.43 -10.53
CA GLU A 399 14.99 -10.63 -9.36
C GLU A 399 14.22 -11.06 -8.09
N MET A 400 13.01 -11.62 -8.23
CA MET A 400 12.12 -11.94 -7.09
C MET A 400 12.80 -12.77 -6.00
N PHE A 401 13.61 -13.77 -6.36
CA PHE A 401 14.35 -14.63 -5.44
C PHE A 401 15.87 -14.47 -5.54
N ASN A 402 16.36 -13.49 -6.30
CA ASN A 402 17.80 -13.35 -6.56
C ASN A 402 18.57 -13.21 -5.23
N TYR A 403 19.70 -13.90 -5.10
CA TYR A 403 20.50 -13.99 -3.86
C TYR A 403 19.78 -14.61 -2.64
N CYS A 404 18.68 -15.35 -2.82
CA CYS A 404 18.13 -16.22 -1.76
C CYS A 404 19.02 -17.47 -1.57
N ARG A 405 20.26 -17.27 -1.14
CA ARG A 405 21.34 -18.28 -1.16
C ARG A 405 21.04 -19.53 -0.32
N ASN A 406 20.27 -19.40 0.76
CA ASN A 406 19.97 -20.51 1.66
C ASN A 406 18.67 -21.27 1.33
N LEU A 407 17.92 -20.83 0.34
CA LEU A 407 16.67 -21.45 -0.06
C LEU A 407 16.96 -22.76 -0.79
N ALA A 408 16.50 -23.88 -0.23
CA ALA A 408 16.80 -25.21 -0.74
C ALA A 408 15.76 -25.74 -1.74
N SER A 409 14.51 -25.27 -1.63
CA SER A 409 13.39 -25.63 -2.50
C SER A 409 12.42 -24.46 -2.65
N LEU A 410 11.72 -24.43 -3.77
CA LEU A 410 10.60 -23.53 -4.06
C LEU A 410 9.50 -24.32 -4.74
N ASP A 411 8.29 -24.28 -4.18
CA ASP A 411 7.09 -24.75 -4.89
C ASP A 411 6.53 -23.63 -5.74
N LEU A 412 6.57 -23.80 -7.06
CA LEU A 412 6.10 -22.84 -8.06
C LEU A 412 4.88 -23.37 -8.82
N SER A 413 4.24 -24.45 -8.33
CA SER A 413 3.18 -25.15 -9.06
C SER A 413 1.96 -24.28 -9.36
N ASN A 414 1.65 -23.28 -8.53
CA ASN A 414 0.52 -22.36 -8.72
C ASN A 414 0.88 -21.06 -9.46
N PHE A 415 2.14 -20.90 -9.90
CA PHE A 415 2.51 -19.71 -10.66
C PHE A 415 1.93 -19.77 -12.07
N ASP A 416 1.05 -18.83 -12.38
CA ASP A 416 0.69 -18.45 -13.74
C ASP A 416 1.60 -17.30 -14.19
N THR A 417 2.44 -17.55 -15.19
CA THR A 417 3.38 -16.55 -15.72
C THR A 417 2.96 -15.99 -17.07
N SER A 418 1.76 -16.29 -17.56
CA SER A 418 1.29 -15.91 -18.90
C SER A 418 1.31 -14.40 -19.15
N ASN A 419 1.17 -13.56 -18.12
CA ASN A 419 1.24 -12.10 -18.23
C ASN A 419 2.64 -11.52 -17.92
N VAL A 420 3.63 -12.34 -17.56
CA VAL A 420 4.96 -11.88 -17.16
C VAL A 420 5.78 -11.49 -18.38
N THR A 421 6.35 -10.28 -18.34
CA THR A 421 7.19 -9.74 -19.43
C THR A 421 8.68 -9.66 -19.07
N ASN A 422 9.00 -9.71 -17.78
CA ASN A 422 10.37 -9.58 -17.26
C ASN A 422 10.67 -10.61 -16.16
N MET A 423 11.62 -11.50 -16.44
CA MET A 423 12.14 -12.54 -15.52
C MET A 423 13.64 -12.36 -15.24
N THR A 424 14.17 -11.15 -15.46
CA THR A 424 15.59 -10.83 -15.23
C THR A 424 16.02 -11.31 -13.85
N GLY A 425 17.03 -12.17 -13.77
CA GLY A 425 17.62 -12.58 -12.50
C GLY A 425 16.69 -13.32 -11.54
N MET A 426 15.51 -13.79 -11.96
CA MET A 426 14.46 -14.30 -11.05
C MET A 426 15.00 -15.29 -9.99
N PHE A 427 15.89 -16.20 -10.38
CA PHE A 427 16.51 -17.21 -9.49
C PHE A 427 18.02 -17.06 -9.34
N GLY A 428 18.64 -16.01 -9.89
CA GLY A 428 20.10 -15.89 -9.89
C GLY A 428 20.70 -15.86 -8.47
N GLN A 429 21.87 -16.46 -8.28
CA GLN A 429 22.53 -16.63 -6.97
C GLN A 429 21.70 -17.35 -5.90
N CYS A 430 20.74 -18.19 -6.29
CA CYS A 430 20.10 -19.15 -5.39
C CYS A 430 20.97 -20.39 -5.21
N ASP A 431 22.10 -20.23 -4.51
CA ASP A 431 23.16 -21.25 -4.43
C ASP A 431 22.68 -22.64 -3.96
N LYS A 432 21.70 -22.73 -3.05
CA LYS A 432 21.21 -24.00 -2.51
C LYS A 432 20.04 -24.65 -3.27
N LEU A 433 19.46 -23.98 -4.28
CA LEU A 433 18.40 -24.59 -5.06
C LEU A 433 18.97 -25.73 -5.91
N ALA A 434 18.52 -26.96 -5.64
CA ALA A 434 18.97 -28.15 -6.36
C ALA A 434 18.12 -28.44 -7.62
N SER A 435 16.86 -28.03 -7.61
CA SER A 435 15.89 -28.25 -8.68
C SER A 435 14.84 -27.14 -8.71
N LEU A 436 14.28 -26.88 -9.89
CA LEU A 436 13.15 -25.98 -10.10
C LEU A 436 12.12 -26.67 -11.01
N ALA A 437 10.87 -26.74 -10.56
CA ALA A 437 9.75 -27.24 -11.35
C ALA A 437 9.12 -26.08 -12.12
N LEU A 438 9.41 -25.99 -13.42
CA LEU A 438 8.99 -24.87 -14.28
C LEU A 438 7.99 -25.26 -15.37
N SER A 439 7.36 -26.45 -15.27
CA SER A 439 6.48 -26.96 -16.31
C SER A 439 5.25 -26.09 -16.58
N ASN A 440 4.82 -25.30 -15.59
CA ASN A 440 3.65 -24.43 -15.67
C ASN A 440 4.00 -23.01 -16.15
N PHE A 441 5.28 -22.71 -16.37
CA PHE A 441 5.69 -21.38 -16.84
C PHE A 441 5.32 -21.22 -18.30
N ASP A 442 4.39 -20.30 -18.56
CA ASP A 442 4.19 -19.70 -19.87
C ASP A 442 5.13 -18.50 -20.01
N THR A 443 6.10 -18.58 -20.92
CA THR A 443 7.08 -17.51 -21.16
C THR A 443 6.82 -16.76 -22.46
N SER A 444 5.68 -16.96 -23.13
CA SER A 444 5.42 -16.42 -24.46
C SER A 444 5.44 -14.89 -24.49
N ASN A 445 5.17 -14.21 -23.37
CA ASN A 445 5.20 -12.75 -23.25
C ASN A 445 6.53 -12.20 -22.70
N VAL A 446 7.48 -13.06 -22.33
CA VAL A 446 8.74 -12.66 -21.71
C VAL A 446 9.68 -12.06 -22.75
N THR A 447 10.18 -10.86 -22.47
CA THR A 447 11.13 -10.15 -23.36
C THR A 447 12.55 -10.12 -22.81
N ASN A 448 12.74 -10.35 -21.50
CA ASN A 448 14.03 -10.32 -20.83
C ASN A 448 14.18 -11.48 -19.84
N MET A 449 15.15 -12.36 -20.12
CA MET A 449 15.55 -13.51 -19.29
C MET A 449 17.01 -13.39 -18.81
N SER A 450 17.59 -12.19 -18.88
CA SER A 450 18.99 -11.99 -18.50
C SER A 450 19.24 -12.43 -17.06
N SER A 451 20.34 -13.13 -16.82
CA SER A 451 20.75 -13.65 -15.52
C SER A 451 19.76 -14.58 -14.80
N MET A 452 18.70 -15.07 -15.46
CA MET A 452 17.58 -15.78 -14.79
C MET A 452 18.04 -16.93 -13.88
N PHE A 453 19.05 -17.70 -14.32
CA PHE A 453 19.65 -18.82 -13.57
C PHE A 453 21.15 -18.61 -13.28
N SER A 454 21.64 -17.37 -13.38
CA SER A 454 23.05 -17.06 -13.17
C SER A 454 23.50 -17.47 -11.77
N ASN A 455 24.68 -18.07 -11.65
CA ASN A 455 25.30 -18.47 -10.38
C ASN A 455 24.41 -19.43 -9.54
N CYS A 456 23.54 -20.21 -10.16
CA CYS A 456 22.83 -21.30 -9.48
C CYS A 456 23.73 -22.54 -9.40
N HIS A 457 24.69 -22.52 -8.48
CA HIS A 457 25.78 -23.51 -8.43
C HIS A 457 25.33 -24.95 -8.14
N ASN A 458 24.25 -25.16 -7.37
CA ASN A 458 23.76 -26.52 -7.05
C ASN A 458 22.61 -26.98 -7.95
N LEU A 459 22.17 -26.17 -8.90
CA LEU A 459 21.09 -26.53 -9.80
C LEU A 459 21.57 -27.60 -10.78
N ALA A 460 21.15 -28.84 -10.58
CA ALA A 460 21.70 -29.99 -11.31
C ALA A 460 21.07 -30.22 -12.69
N SER A 461 19.80 -29.83 -12.85
CA SER A 461 19.02 -30.03 -14.07
C SER A 461 17.90 -29.00 -14.17
N LEU A 462 17.46 -28.71 -15.39
CA LEU A 462 16.39 -27.77 -15.67
C LEU A 462 15.57 -28.27 -16.87
N ASP A 463 14.25 -28.44 -16.71
CA ASP A 463 13.35 -28.74 -17.82
C ASP A 463 12.83 -27.42 -18.40
N LEU A 464 13.26 -27.10 -19.62
CA LEU A 464 12.92 -25.87 -20.33
C LEU A 464 12.05 -26.10 -21.57
N ARG A 465 11.50 -27.30 -21.78
CA ARG A 465 10.80 -27.66 -23.03
C ARG A 465 9.55 -26.82 -23.32
N ASN A 466 8.95 -26.23 -22.28
CA ASN A 466 7.76 -25.38 -22.39
C ASN A 466 8.11 -23.89 -22.55
N PHE A 467 9.39 -23.51 -22.49
CA PHE A 467 9.78 -22.11 -22.66
C PHE A 467 9.59 -21.70 -24.12
N ASP A 468 8.70 -20.74 -24.33
CA ASP A 468 8.64 -19.96 -25.56
C ASP A 468 9.57 -18.75 -25.41
N THR A 469 10.62 -18.71 -26.22
CA THR A 469 11.59 -17.60 -26.21
C THR A 469 11.45 -16.67 -27.41
N SER A 470 10.40 -16.82 -28.23
CA SER A 470 10.27 -16.09 -29.50
C SER A 470 10.24 -14.58 -29.32
N ASN A 471 9.79 -14.08 -28.15
CA ASN A 471 9.75 -12.65 -27.82
C ASN A 471 10.97 -12.16 -27.01
N VAL A 472 11.89 -13.04 -26.65
CA VAL A 472 13.05 -12.70 -25.81
C VAL A 472 14.07 -11.92 -26.63
N THR A 473 14.47 -10.75 -26.11
CA THR A 473 15.47 -9.88 -26.72
C THR A 473 16.81 -9.88 -25.98
N ASN A 474 16.83 -10.29 -24.72
CA ASN A 474 18.01 -10.31 -23.86
C ASN A 474 18.12 -11.63 -23.08
N MET A 475 19.19 -12.39 -23.36
CA MET A 475 19.57 -13.64 -22.69
C MET A 475 20.95 -13.54 -22.03
N SER A 476 21.47 -12.31 -21.85
CA SER A 476 22.80 -12.13 -21.27
C SER A 476 22.89 -12.77 -19.88
N ASN A 477 24.00 -13.44 -19.58
CA ASN A 477 24.26 -14.14 -18.32
C ASN A 477 23.25 -15.23 -17.92
N MET A 478 22.29 -15.64 -18.77
CA MET A 478 21.16 -16.49 -18.36
C MET A 478 21.60 -17.78 -17.64
N PHE A 479 22.69 -18.41 -18.10
CA PHE A 479 23.28 -19.64 -17.54
C PHE A 479 24.73 -19.43 -17.07
N CYS A 480 25.13 -18.19 -16.82
CA CYS A 480 26.46 -17.84 -16.31
C CYS A 480 26.72 -18.55 -14.98
N GLN A 481 27.82 -19.29 -14.86
CA GLN A 481 28.22 -20.00 -13.62
C GLN A 481 27.14 -20.91 -13.01
N CYS A 482 26.25 -21.48 -13.84
CA CYS A 482 25.30 -22.49 -13.35
C CYS A 482 25.97 -23.87 -13.24
N GLY A 483 25.57 -24.66 -12.25
CA GLY A 483 26.05 -26.03 -12.02
C GLY A 483 25.41 -27.10 -12.91
N ILE A 484 24.73 -26.69 -13.98
CA ILE A 484 23.98 -27.59 -14.87
C ILE A 484 24.97 -28.29 -15.82
N ALA A 485 24.95 -29.63 -15.85
CA ALA A 485 25.87 -30.41 -16.68
C ALA A 485 25.38 -30.59 -18.13
N SER A 486 24.06 -30.55 -18.37
CA SER A 486 23.43 -30.70 -19.68
C SER A 486 22.12 -29.92 -19.74
N LEU A 487 21.88 -29.27 -20.87
CA LEU A 487 20.73 -28.41 -21.09
C LEU A 487 20.17 -28.66 -22.49
N ASP A 488 18.88 -28.95 -22.59
CA ASP A 488 18.16 -29.01 -23.85
C ASP A 488 17.63 -27.61 -24.19
N LEU A 489 18.14 -27.05 -25.29
CA LEU A 489 17.78 -25.73 -25.81
C LEU A 489 17.14 -25.83 -27.20
N SER A 490 16.71 -27.02 -27.63
CA SER A 490 16.21 -27.25 -28.98
C SER A 490 14.93 -26.47 -29.31
N ASN A 491 14.15 -26.09 -28.30
CA ASN A 491 12.94 -25.27 -28.42
C ASN A 491 13.21 -23.76 -28.42
N PHE A 492 14.44 -23.31 -28.16
CA PHE A 492 14.73 -21.88 -28.10
C PHE A 492 14.67 -21.25 -29.50
N ASP A 493 13.77 -20.28 -29.66
CA ASP A 493 13.79 -19.31 -30.75
C ASP A 493 14.62 -18.10 -30.32
N THR A 494 15.77 -17.89 -30.94
CA THR A 494 16.67 -16.76 -30.64
C THR A 494 16.60 -15.65 -31.70
N SER A 495 15.68 -15.72 -32.66
CA SER A 495 15.60 -14.81 -33.82
C SER A 495 15.33 -13.34 -33.45
N ASN A 496 14.86 -13.07 -32.23
CA ASN A 496 14.68 -11.73 -31.67
C ASN A 496 15.74 -11.33 -30.64
N VAL A 497 16.67 -12.22 -30.30
CA VAL A 497 17.71 -11.95 -29.30
C VAL A 497 18.75 -10.98 -29.86
N THR A 498 19.03 -9.93 -29.11
CA THR A 498 20.02 -8.90 -29.44
C THR A 498 21.26 -8.94 -28.54
N ASN A 499 21.16 -9.58 -27.37
CA ASN A 499 22.23 -9.67 -26.39
C ASN A 499 22.34 -11.09 -25.79
N MET A 500 23.50 -11.72 -26.02
CA MET A 500 23.90 -13.03 -25.49
C MET A 500 25.21 -12.96 -24.68
N ALA A 501 25.62 -11.76 -24.28
CA ALA A 501 26.86 -11.57 -23.52
C ALA A 501 26.87 -12.45 -22.26
N TYR A 502 27.97 -13.13 -22.00
CA TYR A 502 28.16 -14.01 -20.84
C TYR A 502 27.14 -15.16 -20.69
N MET A 503 26.30 -15.47 -21.70
CA MET A 503 25.18 -16.41 -21.55
C MET A 503 25.58 -17.76 -20.93
N PHE A 504 26.75 -18.29 -21.31
CA PHE A 504 27.31 -19.54 -20.78
C PHE A 504 28.66 -19.35 -20.05
N PHE A 505 28.99 -18.11 -19.65
CA PHE A 505 30.26 -17.80 -18.98
C PHE A 505 30.52 -18.72 -17.78
N GLN A 506 31.69 -19.38 -17.74
CA GLN A 506 32.07 -20.29 -16.65
C GLN A 506 31.01 -21.35 -16.29
N CYS A 507 30.22 -21.84 -17.25
CA CYS A 507 29.27 -22.91 -16.99
C CYS A 507 29.94 -24.29 -16.90
N ASP A 508 29.30 -25.21 -16.16
CA ASP A 508 29.75 -26.59 -16.01
C ASP A 508 29.25 -27.54 -17.13
N ILE A 509 28.53 -27.00 -18.12
CA ILE A 509 27.90 -27.77 -19.21
C ILE A 509 28.96 -28.54 -20.01
N ALA A 510 28.76 -29.85 -20.18
CA ALA A 510 29.69 -30.72 -20.91
C ALA A 510 29.36 -30.86 -22.40
N SER A 511 28.08 -30.79 -22.75
CA SER A 511 27.57 -30.86 -24.11
C SER A 511 26.44 -29.87 -24.28
N LEU A 512 26.54 -29.04 -25.32
CA LEU A 512 25.63 -27.95 -25.60
C LEU A 512 25.36 -27.89 -27.10
N ASP A 513 24.11 -28.12 -27.49
CA ASP A 513 23.64 -27.92 -28.86
C ASP A 513 23.08 -26.50 -29.00
N VAL A 514 23.70 -25.71 -29.88
CA VAL A 514 23.28 -24.34 -30.24
C VAL A 514 23.02 -24.23 -31.74
N SER A 515 22.83 -25.36 -32.43
CA SER A 515 22.65 -25.38 -33.88
C SER A 515 21.34 -24.71 -34.32
N ASN A 516 20.33 -24.63 -33.45
CA ASN A 516 19.07 -23.93 -33.70
C ASN A 516 19.14 -22.40 -33.50
N PHE A 517 20.24 -21.87 -32.97
CA PHE A 517 20.31 -20.44 -32.65
C PHE A 517 20.41 -19.60 -33.92
N ASP A 518 19.40 -18.76 -34.16
CA ASP A 518 19.46 -17.62 -35.06
C ASP A 518 20.13 -16.45 -34.34
N THR A 519 21.33 -16.07 -34.78
CA THR A 519 22.09 -14.95 -34.19
C THR A 519 22.12 -13.70 -35.05
N SER A 520 21.34 -13.64 -36.12
CA SER A 520 21.37 -12.55 -37.12
C SER A 520 21.10 -11.15 -36.55
N LYS A 521 20.37 -11.06 -35.42
CA LYS A 521 20.10 -9.81 -34.70
C LYS A 521 20.99 -9.58 -33.47
N VAL A 522 21.87 -10.53 -33.12
CA VAL A 522 22.71 -10.41 -31.94
C VAL A 522 23.79 -9.37 -32.17
N THR A 523 23.86 -8.38 -31.27
CA THR A 523 24.82 -7.27 -31.33
C THR A 523 25.96 -7.43 -30.32
N ASP A 524 25.75 -8.22 -29.26
CA ASP A 524 26.71 -8.48 -28.19
C ASP A 524 26.78 -9.98 -27.84
N MET A 525 27.96 -10.56 -28.05
CA MET A 525 28.33 -11.94 -27.67
C MET A 525 29.58 -11.97 -26.79
N SER A 526 29.98 -10.84 -26.21
CA SER A 526 31.19 -10.78 -25.39
C SER A 526 31.13 -11.83 -24.27
N TYR A 527 32.23 -12.57 -24.11
CA TYR A 527 32.41 -13.60 -23.08
C TYR A 527 31.41 -14.78 -23.08
N MET A 528 30.64 -14.99 -24.16
CA MET A 528 29.55 -15.98 -24.18
C MET A 528 29.96 -17.39 -23.73
N PHE A 529 31.14 -17.88 -24.15
CA PHE A 529 31.67 -19.21 -23.81
C PHE A 529 33.01 -19.15 -23.06
N TYR A 530 33.31 -18.01 -22.42
CA TYR A 530 34.55 -17.82 -21.67
C TYR A 530 34.64 -18.81 -20.51
N ASN A 531 35.80 -19.45 -20.33
CA ASN A 531 36.06 -20.45 -19.28
C ASN A 531 35.05 -21.62 -19.22
N CYS A 532 34.41 -22.00 -20.33
CA CYS A 532 33.60 -23.22 -20.41
C CYS A 532 34.50 -24.46 -20.49
N TYR A 533 35.02 -24.93 -19.35
CA TYR A 533 36.06 -25.98 -19.34
C TYR A 533 35.56 -27.38 -19.71
N ASN A 534 34.25 -27.64 -19.62
CA ASN A 534 33.67 -28.96 -19.86
C ASN A 534 33.19 -29.17 -21.29
N ILE A 535 32.92 -28.10 -22.05
CA ILE A 535 32.50 -28.19 -23.46
C ILE A 535 33.65 -28.74 -24.30
N ARG A 536 33.41 -29.85 -25.01
CA ARG A 536 34.40 -30.50 -25.90
C ARG A 536 34.17 -30.21 -27.38
N THR A 537 32.93 -29.98 -27.78
CA THR A 537 32.57 -29.67 -29.16
C THR A 537 31.46 -28.63 -29.16
N LEU A 538 31.58 -27.65 -30.04
CA LEU A 538 30.59 -26.61 -30.23
C LEU A 538 30.36 -26.40 -31.72
N ASP A 539 29.11 -26.54 -32.16
CA ASP A 539 28.71 -26.36 -33.54
C ASP A 539 28.05 -24.99 -33.74
N LEU A 540 28.77 -24.10 -34.43
CA LEU A 540 28.42 -22.70 -34.67
C LEU A 540 28.17 -22.43 -36.15
N ARG A 541 27.89 -23.46 -36.97
CA ARG A 541 27.71 -23.29 -38.42
C ARG A 541 26.58 -22.34 -38.80
N ASN A 542 25.56 -22.23 -37.96
CA ASN A 542 24.39 -21.39 -38.17
C ASN A 542 24.51 -19.99 -37.53
N PHE A 543 25.62 -19.70 -36.83
CA PHE A 543 25.83 -18.38 -36.26
C PHE A 543 26.10 -17.38 -37.39
N ASP A 544 25.24 -16.37 -37.48
CA ASP A 544 25.42 -15.14 -38.23
C ASP A 544 25.99 -14.06 -37.30
N THR A 545 27.23 -13.62 -37.55
CA THR A 545 27.90 -12.58 -36.75
C THR A 545 27.90 -11.21 -37.42
N SER A 546 27.13 -11.01 -38.50
CA SER A 546 27.14 -9.77 -39.29
C SER A 546 26.66 -8.54 -38.51
N SER A 547 25.76 -8.73 -37.54
CA SER A 547 25.26 -7.68 -36.64
C SER A 547 26.08 -7.52 -35.35
N VAL A 548 27.07 -8.39 -35.10
CA VAL A 548 27.83 -8.40 -33.84
C VAL A 548 28.82 -7.25 -33.81
N THR A 549 28.64 -6.34 -32.84
CA THR A 549 29.51 -5.18 -32.61
C THR A 549 30.46 -5.38 -31.42
N ARG A 550 30.13 -6.29 -30.50
CA ARG A 550 30.93 -6.65 -29.32
C ARG A 550 31.08 -8.16 -29.24
N LYS A 551 32.33 -8.64 -29.28
CA LYS A 551 32.69 -10.08 -29.28
C LYS A 551 33.91 -10.38 -28.42
N ASP A 552 34.15 -9.54 -27.42
CA ASP A 552 35.35 -9.58 -26.59
C ASP A 552 35.47 -10.94 -25.89
N SER A 553 36.60 -11.62 -26.09
CA SER A 553 36.95 -12.86 -25.36
C SER A 553 35.86 -13.95 -25.37
N MET A 554 35.14 -14.14 -26.47
CA MET A 554 34.05 -15.12 -26.55
C MET A 554 34.47 -16.55 -26.15
N PHE A 555 35.71 -16.96 -26.43
CA PHE A 555 36.24 -18.31 -26.21
C PHE A 555 37.56 -18.35 -25.41
N TYR A 556 37.79 -17.46 -24.45
CA TYR A 556 39.07 -17.49 -23.72
C TYR A 556 39.13 -18.64 -22.69
N LEU A 557 40.27 -19.36 -22.66
CA LEU A 557 40.58 -20.49 -21.77
C LEU A 557 39.64 -21.72 -21.87
N THR A 558 38.87 -21.87 -22.94
CA THR A 558 38.36 -23.21 -23.29
C THR A 558 39.57 -24.10 -23.56
N ILE A 559 39.65 -25.24 -22.87
CA ILE A 559 40.79 -26.17 -22.93
C ILE A 559 41.33 -26.40 -24.35
N SER A 560 42.61 -26.77 -24.48
CA SER A 560 43.29 -27.08 -25.76
C SER A 560 42.68 -28.22 -26.60
N THR A 561 41.53 -28.75 -26.19
CA THR A 561 40.78 -29.82 -26.86
C THR A 561 39.37 -29.40 -27.28
N LEU A 562 38.96 -28.13 -27.11
CA LEU A 562 37.70 -27.64 -27.66
C LEU A 562 37.76 -27.69 -29.20
N LYS A 563 36.80 -28.40 -29.80
CA LYS A 563 36.56 -28.42 -31.24
C LYS A 563 35.42 -27.46 -31.58
N VAL A 564 35.71 -26.42 -32.36
CA VAL A 564 34.69 -25.50 -32.89
C VAL A 564 34.45 -25.79 -34.36
N ILE A 565 33.20 -26.02 -34.73
CA ILE A 565 32.74 -26.19 -36.12
C ILE A 565 32.03 -24.90 -36.53
N TYR A 566 32.43 -24.25 -37.62
CA TYR A 566 31.86 -22.97 -38.03
C TYR A 566 31.90 -22.79 -39.56
N THR A 567 31.16 -21.79 -40.06
CA THR A 567 31.11 -21.41 -41.48
C THR A 567 31.95 -20.15 -41.70
N PRO A 568 33.06 -20.18 -42.46
CA PRO A 568 33.95 -19.01 -42.58
C PRO A 568 33.29 -17.73 -43.10
N ALA A 569 32.28 -17.84 -43.97
CA ALA A 569 31.61 -16.69 -44.58
C ALA A 569 30.79 -15.85 -43.58
N THR A 570 30.32 -16.45 -42.48
CA THR A 570 29.52 -15.76 -41.46
C THR A 570 30.35 -15.23 -40.29
N TRP A 571 31.66 -15.52 -40.28
CA TRP A 571 32.60 -15.11 -39.25
C TRP A 571 33.64 -14.16 -39.85
N THR A 572 33.53 -12.86 -39.56
CA THR A 572 34.60 -11.92 -39.89
C THR A 572 35.80 -12.20 -38.97
N LEU A 573 36.83 -12.85 -39.53
CA LEU A 573 38.07 -13.24 -38.84
C LEU A 573 38.79 -11.99 -38.30
N GLY A 574 38.45 -11.61 -37.06
CA GLY A 574 39.20 -10.68 -36.22
C GLY A 574 40.10 -11.45 -35.26
N THR A 575 41.20 -10.83 -34.84
CA THR A 575 42.41 -11.39 -34.20
C THR A 575 42.25 -12.08 -32.83
N ASP A 576 41.03 -12.36 -32.36
CA ASP A 576 40.77 -12.75 -30.96
C ASP A 576 40.41 -14.24 -30.80
N TRP A 577 40.92 -15.11 -31.67
CA TRP A 577 40.84 -16.55 -31.45
C TRP A 577 42.01 -17.01 -30.57
N PRO A 578 41.75 -17.56 -29.37
CA PRO A 578 42.80 -18.02 -28.50
C PRO A 578 43.57 -19.20 -29.10
N SER A 579 44.85 -19.28 -28.76
CA SER A 579 45.71 -20.40 -29.15
C SER A 579 45.21 -21.71 -28.52
N GLY A 580 45.09 -22.78 -29.32
CA GLY A 580 44.72 -24.12 -28.84
C GLY A 580 43.30 -24.60 -29.19
N ILE A 581 42.48 -23.81 -29.87
CA ILE A 581 41.20 -24.28 -30.43
C ILE A 581 41.46 -24.94 -31.79
N THR A 582 40.96 -26.17 -31.97
CA THR A 582 41.01 -26.84 -33.27
C THR A 582 39.78 -26.46 -34.08
N PHE A 583 40.01 -25.63 -35.09
CA PHE A 583 39.02 -25.21 -36.07
C PHE A 583 38.89 -26.26 -37.17
N THR A 584 37.72 -26.87 -37.30
CA THR A 584 37.42 -27.73 -38.45
C THR A 584 36.46 -26.98 -39.37
N THR A 585 37.00 -26.44 -40.46
CA THR A 585 36.19 -25.95 -41.58
C THR A 585 35.69 -27.16 -42.37
N LYS A 586 34.44 -27.12 -42.84
CA LYS A 586 33.99 -28.04 -43.88
C LYS A 586 34.27 -27.44 -45.24
#